data_AF-A0A433X0W7-F1
#
_entry.id   AF-A0A433X0W7-F1
#
_cell.length_a   1.000
_cell.length_b   1.000
_cell.length_c   1.000
_cell.angle_alpha   90.00
_cell.angle_beta   90.00
_cell.angle_gamma   90.00
#
_symmetry.space_group_name_H-M   'P 1'
#
loop_
_entity.id
_entity.type
_entity.pdbx_description
1 polymer ?
#
loop_
_entity_poly.entity_id
_entity_poly.type
_entity_poly.pdbx_seq_one_letter_code
_entity_poly.pdbx_strand_id
1 'polypeptide(L)'
;MTFVTCEIVRAFSVVPSQIEIFEATYGPEGPWVRLYRNVRTYLGTRLIADLDKHGDYIAIDEWRSHQAWLDFQKDHPDALAALDAACSPLLHATRYIGAFRVIQPARA
;
A
#
# COMPACT_ATOMS: atom_id res chain seq x y z
N MET A 1 17.51 -13.91 -13.68
CA MET A 1 17.85 -12.62 -13.05
C MET A 1 16.97 -12.46 -11.84
N THR A 2 17.54 -12.32 -10.64
CA THR A 2 16.77 -12.01 -9.43
C THR A 2 16.44 -10.53 -9.47
N PHE A 3 15.16 -10.17 -9.58
CA PHE A 3 14.74 -8.78 -9.49
C PHE A 3 14.70 -8.39 -8.02
N VAL A 4 15.38 -7.30 -7.69
CA VAL A 4 15.27 -6.65 -6.39
C VAL A 4 14.02 -5.79 -6.42
N THR A 5 13.03 -6.14 -5.59
CA THR A 5 11.78 -5.40 -5.48
C THR A 5 11.88 -4.31 -4.41
N CYS A 6 10.99 -3.32 -4.52
CA CYS A 6 10.81 -2.26 -3.56
C CYS A 6 9.45 -2.41 -2.86
N GLU A 7 9.46 -2.34 -1.54
CA GLU A 7 8.26 -2.42 -0.70
C GLU A 7 7.98 -1.02 -0.15
N ILE A 8 6.82 -0.47 -0.50
CA ILE A 8 6.33 0.81 0.01
C ILE A 8 5.43 0.48 1.20
N VAL A 9 5.82 0.92 2.39
CA VAL A 9 5.16 0.51 3.65
C VAL A 9 4.44 1.69 4.28
N ARG A 10 3.17 1.49 4.62
CA ARG A 10 2.33 2.48 5.28
C ARG A 10 1.57 1.85 6.45
N ALA A 11 1.56 2.55 7.59
CA ALA A 11 0.75 2.18 8.74
C ALA A 11 -0.53 3.02 8.80
N PHE A 12 -1.59 2.42 9.33
CA PHE A 12 -2.89 3.03 9.53
C PHE A 12 -3.40 2.72 10.93
N SER A 13 -4.10 3.69 11.51
CA SER A 13 -5.00 3.48 12.64
C SER A 13 -6.39 3.90 12.19
N VAL A 14 -7.33 2.97 12.23
CA VAL A 14 -8.64 3.07 11.58
C VAL A 14 -9.70 3.41 12.62
N VAL A 15 -10.67 4.25 12.24
CA VAL A 15 -11.83 4.52 13.09
C VAL A 15 -12.61 3.21 13.29
N PRO A 16 -12.94 2.78 14.54
CA PRO A 16 -13.52 1.46 14.77
C PRO A 16 -14.78 1.16 13.95
N SER A 17 -15.64 2.16 13.72
CA SER A 17 -16.86 2.01 12.91
C SER A 17 -16.62 1.96 11.40
N GLN A 18 -15.39 2.13 10.94
CA GLN A 18 -15.00 2.21 9.54
C GLN A 18 -14.15 1.01 9.09
N ILE A 19 -13.90 0.05 9.99
CA ILE A 19 -13.00 -1.09 9.73
C ILE A 19 -13.40 -1.88 8.49
N GLU A 20 -14.68 -2.27 8.36
CA GLU A 20 -15.13 -3.05 7.19
C GLU A 20 -14.95 -2.28 5.88
N ILE A 21 -15.21 -0.96 5.90
CA ILE A 21 -15.05 -0.09 4.73
C ILE A 21 -13.56 0.07 4.40
N PHE A 22 -12.71 0.23 5.41
CA PHE A 22 -11.26 0.28 5.25
C PHE A 22 -10.72 -1.01 4.63
N GLU A 23 -11.12 -2.18 5.15
CA GLU A 23 -10.68 -3.47 4.62
C GLU A 23 -11.17 -3.70 3.18
N ALA A 24 -12.40 -3.30 2.85
CA ALA A 24 -12.88 -3.32 1.47
C ALA A 24 -12.14 -2.33 0.55
N THR A 25 -11.54 -1.28 1.13
CA THR A 25 -10.85 -0.22 0.38
C THR A 25 -9.37 -0.53 0.13
N TYR A 26 -8.69 -1.06 1.15
CA TYR A 26 -7.26 -1.38 1.12
C TYR A 26 -6.97 -2.86 0.90
N GLY A 27 -7.98 -3.72 0.98
CA GLY A 27 -7.87 -5.15 0.71
C GLY A 27 -7.55 -5.47 -0.76
N PRO A 28 -7.34 -6.75 -1.08
CA PRO A 28 -6.80 -7.20 -2.38
C PRO A 28 -7.66 -6.82 -3.59
N GLU A 29 -8.96 -6.58 -3.40
CA GLU A 29 -9.87 -6.17 -4.47
C GLU A 29 -10.25 -4.69 -4.38
N GLY A 30 -9.68 -3.93 -3.45
CA GLY A 30 -10.08 -2.56 -3.15
C GLY A 30 -9.70 -1.52 -4.23
N PRO A 31 -10.23 -0.28 -4.14
CA PRO A 31 -9.92 0.80 -5.07
C PRO A 31 -8.42 1.07 -5.24
N TRP A 32 -7.62 0.95 -4.19
CA TRP A 32 -6.16 1.12 -4.27
C TRP A 32 -5.51 0.09 -5.20
N VAL A 33 -5.81 -1.20 -4.99
CA VAL A 33 -5.29 -2.26 -5.86
C VAL A 33 -5.79 -2.10 -7.29
N ARG A 34 -7.05 -1.69 -7.49
CA ARG A 34 -7.61 -1.44 -8.82
C ARG A 34 -6.95 -0.27 -9.54
N LEU A 35 -6.49 0.75 -8.81
CA LEU A 35 -5.71 1.85 -9.39
C LEU A 35 -4.34 1.32 -9.86
N TYR A 36 -3.67 0.51 -9.03
CA TYR A 36 -2.31 0.04 -9.30
C TYR A 36 -2.22 -1.08 -10.33
N ARG A 37 -3.22 -1.96 -10.43
CA ARG A 37 -3.15 -3.20 -11.24
C ARG A 37 -2.88 -3.00 -12.73
N ASN A 38 -3.13 -1.81 -13.28
CA ASN A 38 -2.85 -1.52 -14.70
C ASN A 38 -1.37 -1.17 -14.94
N VAL A 39 -0.59 -1.01 -13.88
CA VAL A 39 0.82 -0.60 -13.92
C VAL A 39 1.67 -1.86 -13.91
N ARG A 40 2.37 -2.16 -15.02
CA ARG A 40 3.19 -3.38 -15.17
C ARG A 40 4.32 -3.54 -14.16
N THR A 41 4.68 -2.45 -13.49
CA THR A 41 5.74 -2.41 -12.48
C THR A 41 5.22 -2.55 -11.06
N TYR A 42 3.91 -2.54 -10.85
CA TYR A 42 3.28 -2.92 -9.59
C TYR A 42 3.11 -4.45 -9.53
N LEU A 43 3.42 -5.05 -8.38
CA LEU A 43 3.51 -6.50 -8.19
C LEU A 43 2.46 -7.03 -7.19
N GLY A 44 1.84 -6.16 -6.40
CA GLY A 44 0.75 -6.52 -5.49
C GLY A 44 0.73 -5.66 -4.22
N THR A 45 -0.35 -5.77 -3.46
CA THR A 45 -0.49 -5.15 -2.14
C THR A 45 -0.83 -6.24 -1.14
N ARG A 46 -0.20 -6.16 0.03
CA ARG A 46 -0.57 -6.94 1.20
C ARG A 46 -1.13 -6.00 2.26
N LEU A 47 -2.35 -6.24 2.69
CA LEU A 47 -2.92 -5.60 3.88
C LEU A 47 -2.78 -6.55 5.06
N ILE A 48 -2.15 -6.09 6.12
CA ILE A 48 -1.81 -6.87 7.32
C ILE A 48 -2.46 -6.19 8.51
N ALA A 49 -3.35 -6.90 9.20
CA ALA A 49 -3.95 -6.43 10.44
C ALA A 49 -3.02 -6.71 11.64
N ASP A 50 -2.95 -5.78 12.58
CA ASP A 50 -2.30 -6.00 13.87
C ASP A 50 -3.19 -6.91 14.75
N LEU A 51 -2.61 -7.99 15.28
CA LEU A 51 -3.34 -8.98 16.10
C LEU A 51 -3.55 -8.51 17.55
N ASP A 52 -2.69 -7.62 18.04
CA ASP A 52 -2.74 -7.08 19.41
C ASP A 52 -3.47 -5.74 19.47
N LYS A 53 -3.50 -5.00 18.35
CA LYS A 53 -4.14 -3.68 18.22
C LYS A 53 -5.22 -3.68 17.15
N HIS A 54 -6.41 -4.11 17.53
CA HIS A 54 -7.57 -4.10 16.64
C HIS A 54 -7.82 -2.70 16.05
N GLY A 55 -7.90 -2.61 14.72
CA GLY A 55 -8.04 -1.34 14.00
C GLY A 55 -6.73 -0.75 13.50
N ASP A 56 -5.57 -1.31 13.86
CA ASP A 56 -4.28 -0.93 13.29
C ASP A 56 -3.88 -1.89 12.16
N TYR A 57 -3.34 -1.32 11.09
CA TYR A 57 -2.98 -2.06 9.87
C TYR A 57 -1.66 -1.58 9.28
N ILE A 58 -1.02 -2.47 8.52
CA ILE A 58 0.08 -2.15 7.61
C ILE A 58 -0.35 -2.52 6.18
N ALA A 59 -0.25 -1.57 5.25
CA ALA A 59 -0.22 -1.90 3.83
C ALA A 59 1.22 -1.94 3.33
N ILE A 60 1.53 -2.97 2.55
CA ILE A 60 2.79 -3.13 1.86
C ILE A 60 2.49 -3.26 0.37
N ASP A 61 2.87 -2.24 -0.40
CA ASP A 61 2.76 -2.23 -1.85
C ASP A 61 4.11 -2.66 -2.46
N GLU A 62 4.08 -3.71 -3.25
CA GLU A 62 5.26 -4.28 -3.90
C GLU A 62 5.42 -3.70 -5.30
N TRP A 63 6.60 -3.16 -5.59
CA TRP A 63 6.96 -2.54 -6.85
C TRP A 63 8.25 -3.14 -7.41
N ARG A 64 8.37 -3.15 -8.74
CA ARG A 64 9.57 -3.63 -9.45
C ARG A 64 10.83 -2.83 -9.09
N SER A 65 10.68 -1.56 -8.71
CA SER A 65 11.76 -0.70 -8.22
C SER A 65 11.19 0.52 -7.50
N HIS A 66 12.02 1.23 -6.73
CA HIS A 66 11.62 2.50 -6.12
C HIS A 66 11.28 3.55 -7.18
N GLN A 67 12.03 3.58 -8.29
CA GLN A 67 11.75 4.51 -9.40
C GLN A 67 10.37 4.26 -10.01
N ALA A 68 9.95 3.00 -10.14
CA ALA A 68 8.63 2.68 -10.66
C ALA A 68 7.49 3.25 -9.80
N TRP A 69 7.66 3.26 -8.47
CA TRP A 69 6.71 3.91 -7.57
C TRP A 69 6.69 5.42 -7.77
N LEU A 70 7.87 6.06 -7.86
CA LEU A 70 7.97 7.51 -8.08
C LEU A 70 7.36 7.95 -9.42
N ASP A 71 7.62 7.19 -10.50
CA ASP A 71 7.05 7.45 -11.82
C ASP A 71 5.53 7.33 -11.77
N PHE A 72 5.01 6.30 -11.11
CA PHE A 72 3.58 6.13 -10.91
C PHE A 72 2.96 7.32 -10.15
N GLN A 73 3.58 7.78 -9.07
CA GLN A 73 3.07 8.94 -8.33
C GLN A 73 3.01 10.21 -9.19
N LYS A 74 3.99 10.38 -10.07
CA LYS A 74 4.06 11.51 -11.00
C LYS A 74 3.00 11.44 -12.09
N ASP A 75 2.71 10.24 -12.59
CA ASP A 75 1.77 10.04 -13.70
C ASP A 75 0.30 10.04 -13.25
N HIS A 76 0.05 9.81 -11.96
CA HIS A 76 -1.31 9.66 -11.40
C HIS A 76 -1.63 10.56 -10.19
N PRO A 77 -1.27 11.86 -10.18
CA PRO A 77 -1.42 12.71 -9.01
C PRO A 77 -2.89 12.90 -8.59
N ASP A 78 -3.80 13.10 -9.55
CA ASP A 78 -5.22 13.34 -9.27
C ASP A 78 -5.92 12.09 -8.73
N ALA A 79 -5.59 10.92 -9.28
CA ALA A 79 -6.18 9.65 -8.84
C ALA A 79 -5.72 9.30 -7.41
N LEU A 80 -4.45 9.57 -7.09
CA LEU A 80 -3.92 9.43 -5.74
C LEU A 80 -4.61 10.38 -4.76
N ALA A 81 -4.71 11.66 -5.11
CA ALA A 81 -5.37 12.66 -4.27
C ALA A 81 -6.84 12.32 -4.00
N ALA A 82 -7.56 11.82 -5.02
CA ALA A 82 -8.96 11.42 -4.88
C ALA A 82 -9.12 10.22 -3.92
N LEU A 83 -8.26 9.21 -4.02
CA LEU A 83 -8.29 8.06 -3.11
C LEU A 83 -7.89 8.45 -1.69
N ASP A 84 -6.85 9.26 -1.52
CA ASP A 84 -6.46 9.77 -0.20
C ASP A 84 -7.59 10.56 0.46
N ALA A 85 -8.27 11.44 -0.29
CA ALA A 85 -9.42 12.20 0.20
C ALA A 85 -10.58 11.28 0.60
N ALA A 86 -10.87 10.24 -0.19
CA ALA A 86 -11.91 9.26 0.12
C ALA A 86 -11.58 8.41 1.36
N CYS A 87 -10.29 8.13 1.61
CA CYS A 87 -9.84 7.30 2.72
C CYS A 87 -9.63 8.09 4.01
N SER A 88 -9.34 9.39 3.93
CA SER A 88 -9.05 10.24 5.10
C SER A 88 -10.11 10.13 6.23
N PRO A 89 -11.44 10.12 5.95
CA PRO A 89 -12.46 9.97 7.00
C PRO A 89 -12.47 8.59 7.68
N LEU A 90 -11.85 7.57 7.09
CA LEU A 90 -11.78 6.22 7.65
C LEU A 90 -10.73 6.10 8.75
N LEU A 91 -9.83 7.08 8.86
CA LEU A 91 -8.58 6.95 9.59
C LEU A 91 -8.51 7.91 10.77
N HIS A 92 -8.05 7.40 11.92
CA HIS A 92 -7.52 8.27 12.97
C HIS A 92 -6.15 8.82 12.57
N ALA A 93 -5.32 7.99 11.95
CA ALA A 93 -4.00 8.39 11.48
C ALA A 93 -3.51 7.49 10.35
N THR A 94 -2.64 8.04 9.51
CA THR A 94 -1.81 7.29 8.56
C THR A 94 -0.36 7.75 8.67
N ARG A 95 0.58 6.83 8.45
CA ARG A 95 2.01 7.13 8.47
C ARG A 95 2.72 6.38 7.36
N TYR A 96 3.40 7.12 6.50
CA TYR A 96 4.39 6.54 5.60
C TYR A 96 5.59 6.06 6.43
N ILE A 97 5.87 4.76 6.40
CA ILE A 97 7.00 4.18 7.13
C ILE A 97 8.27 4.30 6.29
N GLY A 98 8.16 4.03 4.98
CA GLY A 98 9.29 4.17 4.07
C GLY A 98 9.19 3.31 2.81
N ALA A 99 10.21 3.44 1.98
CA ALA A 99 10.47 2.58 0.83
C ALA A 99 11.65 1.67 1.17
N PHE A 100 11.45 0.36 1.05
CA PHE A 100 12.42 -0.64 1.47
C PHE A 100 12.83 -1.52 0.30
N ARG A 101 14.07 -1.98 0.34
CA ARG A 101 14.56 -3.01 -0.58
C ARG A 101 14.43 -4.37 0.09
N VAL A 102 13.83 -5.33 -0.59
CA VAL A 102 13.81 -6.73 -0.11
C VAL A 102 15.19 -7.35 -0.30
N ILE A 103 15.79 -7.83 0.78
CA ILE A 103 17.02 -8.62 0.73
C ILE A 103 16.64 -10.08 0.55
N GLN A 104 17.03 -10.66 -0.57
CA GLN A 104 16.87 -12.09 -0.81
C GLN A 104 18.15 -12.83 -0.41
N PRO A 105 18.05 -14.04 0.16
CA PRO A 105 19.22 -14.85 0.43
C PRO A 105 19.96 -15.16 -0.87
N ALA A 106 21.29 -15.22 -0.81
CA ALA A 106 22.09 -15.73 -1.92
C ALA A 106 21.61 -17.16 -2.23
N ARG A 107 21.26 -17.43 -3.49
CA ARG A 107 21.02 -18.80 -3.92
C ARG A 107 22.35 -19.55 -3.79
N ALA A 108 22.35 -20.65 -3.03
CA ALA A 108 23.44 -21.62 -2.99
C ALA A 108 23.61 -22.29 -4.37
#